data_AF-I4EEL2-F1
#
_entry.id   AF-I4EEL2-F1
#
_cell.length_a   1.000
_cell.length_b   1.000
_cell.length_c   1.000
_cell.angle_alpha   90.00
_cell.angle_beta   90.00
_cell.angle_gamma   90.00
#
_symmetry.space_group_name_H-M   'P 1'
#
loop_
_entity.id
_entity.type
_entity.pdbx_description
1 polymer ?
#
loop_
_entity_poly.entity_id
_entity_poly.type
_entity_poly.pdbx_seq_one_letter_code
_entity_poly.pdbx_strand_id
1 'polypeptide(L)'
;MLARGNRILTVNPTPLTVSAIQDRAAGNGTRYPGHMELDWHSDNKKVQIRLTNPAIIANFGTYLRFLSDIELRVDDGERLSTGSGKAIWEVLHLT
;
A
#
# COMPACT_ATOMS: atom_id res chain seq x y z
N MET A 1 6.76 -14.75 8.82
CA MET A 1 5.35 -14.39 9.11
C MET A 1 5.35 -12.94 9.55
N LEU A 2 4.94 -11.99 8.70
CA LEU A 2 4.87 -10.57 9.09
C LEU A 2 3.83 -10.47 10.21
N ALA A 3 4.26 -10.00 11.38
CA ALA A 3 3.42 -9.89 12.56
C ALA A 3 2.16 -9.07 12.26
N ARG A 4 1.02 -9.55 12.77
CA ARG A 4 -0.28 -8.87 12.73
C ARG A 4 -0.11 -7.41 13.19
N GLY A 5 -0.46 -6.46 12.34
CA GLY A 5 -0.95 -5.16 12.79
C GLY A 5 0.06 -4.08 13.16
N ASN A 6 1.29 -4.10 12.66
CA ASN A 6 2.10 -2.87 12.67
C ASN A 6 1.49 -1.89 11.66
N ARG A 7 0.58 -1.05 12.15
CA ARG A 7 0.22 0.21 11.47
C ARG A 7 1.54 0.89 11.12
N ILE A 8 1.75 1.21 9.84
CA ILE A 8 2.82 2.14 9.47
C ILE A 8 2.33 3.50 9.94
N LEU A 9 2.53 3.74 11.23
CA LEU A 9 2.41 5.03 11.87
C LEU A 9 3.48 5.90 11.22
N THR A 10 3.04 6.95 10.54
CA THR A 10 3.88 8.09 10.18
C THR A 10 4.51 8.61 11.47
N VAL A 11 5.74 8.18 11.76
CA VAL A 11 6.53 8.77 12.84
C VAL A 11 7.04 10.10 12.29
N ASN A 12 6.45 11.18 12.75
CA ASN A 12 6.92 12.55 12.52
C ASN A 12 8.42 12.61 12.93
N PRO A 13 9.35 13.05 12.06
CA PRO A 13 9.16 13.98 10.94
C PRO A 13 9.06 13.36 9.53
N THR A 14 9.19 12.05 9.35
CA THR A 14 9.20 11.48 7.98
C THR A 14 7.82 10.94 7.58
N PRO A 15 7.11 11.59 6.64
CA PRO A 15 5.86 11.06 6.12
C PRO A 15 6.07 9.84 5.22
N LEU A 16 5.09 8.94 5.22
CA LEU A 16 4.96 7.93 4.16
C LEU A 16 4.49 8.64 2.89
N THR A 17 5.20 8.44 1.78
CA THR A 17 4.92 9.09 0.50
C THR A 17 4.44 8.08 -0.54
N VAL A 18 3.53 8.48 -1.42
CA VAL A 18 3.18 7.68 -2.60
C VAL A 18 4.17 8.03 -3.70
N SER A 19 5.05 7.09 -4.06
CA SER A 19 6.09 7.32 -5.07
C SER A 19 5.68 6.90 -6.47
N ALA A 20 4.73 5.95 -6.58
CA ALA A 20 4.11 5.59 -7.83
C ALA A 20 2.67 5.13 -7.61
N ILE A 21 1.78 5.50 -8.52
CA ILE A 21 0.42 4.97 -8.58
C ILE A 21 -0.02 4.82 -10.04
N GLN A 22 -0.63 3.68 -10.36
CA GLN A 22 -1.34 3.46 -11.60
C GLN A 22 -2.78 3.14 -11.27
N ASP A 23 -3.71 4.02 -11.59
CA ASP A 23 -5.12 3.80 -11.32
C ASP A 23 -5.76 2.80 -12.28
N ARG A 24 -6.78 2.09 -11.79
CA ARG A 24 -7.74 1.28 -12.55
C ARG A 24 -9.16 1.79 -12.30
N ALA A 25 -9.98 1.75 -13.33
CA ALA A 25 -11.39 2.08 -13.23
C ALA A 25 -12.18 0.88 -12.66
N ALA A 26 -13.07 1.15 -11.70
CA ALA A 26 -13.97 0.15 -11.12
C ALA A 26 -15.35 0.09 -11.82
N GLY A 27 -15.55 0.85 -12.91
CA GLY A 27 -16.77 0.86 -13.73
C GLY A 27 -17.89 1.79 -13.25
N ASN A 28 -17.86 2.25 -12.00
CA ASN A 28 -18.86 3.16 -11.39
C ASN A 28 -18.33 4.59 -11.17
N GLY A 29 -17.31 5.00 -11.91
CA GLY A 29 -16.59 6.27 -11.69
C GLY A 29 -15.55 6.22 -10.56
N THR A 30 -15.56 5.19 -9.70
CA THR A 30 -14.51 4.98 -8.69
C THR A 30 -13.21 4.50 -9.34
N ARG A 31 -12.08 5.02 -8.85
CA ARG A 31 -10.73 4.55 -9.20
C ARG A 31 -10.09 3.85 -8.02
N TYR A 32 -9.25 2.86 -8.29
CA TYR A 32 -8.47 2.16 -7.29
C TYR A 32 -7.05 1.89 -7.83
N PRO A 33 -6.04 1.76 -6.96
CA PRO A 33 -4.68 1.52 -7.41
C PRO A 33 -4.54 0.14 -8.04
N GLY A 34 -4.21 0.09 -9.33
CA GLY A 34 -3.76 -1.08 -10.11
C GLY A 34 -2.34 -1.51 -9.76
N HIS A 35 -1.51 -0.52 -9.45
CA HIS A 35 -0.16 -0.61 -8.89
C HIS A 35 0.04 0.58 -7.96
N MET A 36 0.64 0.37 -6.80
CA MET A 36 0.99 1.47 -5.89
C MET A 36 2.30 1.18 -5.18
N GLU A 37 3.17 2.17 -5.11
CA GLU A 37 4.39 2.14 -4.29
C GLU A 37 4.31 3.23 -3.23
N LEU A 38 4.53 2.82 -1.98
CA LEU A 38 4.61 3.70 -0.82
C LEU A 38 6.04 3.63 -0.29
N ASP A 39 6.68 4.77 -0.17
CA ASP A 39 8.05 4.88 0.32
C ASP A 39 8.10 5.71 1.60
N TRP A 40 8.85 5.23 2.58
CA TRP A 40 9.19 5.94 3.81
C TRP A 40 10.70 5.92 4.01
N HIS A 41 11.24 7.09 4.35
CA HIS A 41 12.70 7.33 4.42
C HIS A 41 13.09 8.05 5.72
N SER A 42 13.62 7.32 6.69
CA SER A 42 14.37 7.93 7.79
C SER A 42 15.86 7.99 7.47
N ASP A 43 16.62 8.74 8.26
CA ASP A 43 18.08 8.95 8.11
C ASP A 43 18.86 7.67 7.75
N ASN A 44 18.51 6.54 8.37
CA ASN A 44 19.19 5.26 8.16
C ASN A 44 18.25 4.13 7.71
N LYS A 45 17.00 4.43 7.31
CA LYS A 45 16.07 3.36 6.90
C LYS A 45 15.19 3.77 5.74
N LYS A 46 15.11 2.91 4.74
CA LYS A 46 14.14 2.96 3.66
C LYS A 46 13.15 1.81 3.78
N VAL A 47 11.87 2.12 3.79
CA VAL A 47 10.79 1.14 3.71
C VAL A 47 10.01 1.40 2.43
N GLN A 48 9.89 0.36 1.61
CA GLN A 48 9.06 0.39 0.41
C GLN A 48 7.95 -0.67 0.54
N ILE A 49 6.72 -0.26 0.23
CA ILE A 49 5.56 -1.13 0.12
C ILE A 49 5.09 -1.08 -1.32
N ARG A 50 4.97 -2.24 -1.96
CA ARG A 50 4.42 -2.36 -3.30
C ARG A 50 3.13 -3.15 -3.27
N LEU A 51 2.10 -2.61 -3.92
CA LEU A 51 0.81 -3.27 -4.15
C LEU A 51 0.66 -3.62 -5.61
N THR A 52 0.33 -4.87 -5.90
CA THR A 52 0.14 -5.38 -7.26
C THR A 52 -1.06 -6.33 -7.33
N ASN A 53 -1.49 -6.64 -8.55
CA ASN A 53 -2.57 -7.59 -8.85
C ASN A 53 -3.85 -7.39 -8.01
N PRO A 54 -4.38 -6.16 -7.92
CA PRO A 54 -5.57 -5.90 -7.13
C PRO A 54 -6.80 -6.54 -7.79
N ALA A 55 -7.62 -7.21 -6.96
CA ALA A 55 -8.90 -7.77 -7.33
C ALA A 55 -9.99 -7.18 -6.43
N ILE A 56 -11.02 -6.56 -7.03
CA ILE A 56 -12.17 -6.04 -6.30
C ILE A 56 -12.89 -7.22 -5.67
N ILE A 57 -13.09 -7.16 -4.35
CA ILE A 57 -13.86 -8.18 -3.61
C ILE A 57 -15.20 -7.65 -3.12
N ALA A 58 -15.37 -6.32 -3.06
CA ALA A 58 -16.67 -5.70 -2.81
C ALA A 58 -16.70 -4.23 -3.28
N ASN A 59 -17.87 -3.78 -3.76
CA ASN A 59 -18.13 -2.40 -4.17
C ASN A 59 -19.46 -1.95 -3.56
N PHE A 60 -19.42 -0.89 -2.75
CA PHE A 60 -20.58 -0.37 -2.01
C PHE A 60 -20.98 1.04 -2.48
N GLY A 61 -20.53 1.46 -3.66
CA GLY A 61 -20.79 2.80 -4.20
C GLY A 61 -19.84 3.85 -3.63
N THR A 62 -19.92 4.13 -2.33
CA THR A 62 -19.07 5.13 -1.64
C THR A 62 -17.72 4.59 -1.19
N TYR A 63 -17.58 3.27 -1.14
CA TYR A 63 -16.34 2.60 -0.78
C TYR A 63 -16.11 1.34 -1.62
N LEU A 64 -14.84 1.07 -1.93
CA LEU A 64 -14.39 -0.10 -2.66
C LEU A 64 -13.38 -0.89 -1.83
N ARG A 65 -13.57 -2.21 -1.75
CA ARG A 65 -12.64 -3.15 -1.12
C ARG A 65 -11.95 -4.01 -2.16
N PHE A 66 -10.64 -4.13 -2.08
CA PHE A 66 -9.86 -5.00 -2.96
C PHE A 66 -8.80 -5.79 -2.20
N LEU A 67 -8.52 -6.99 -2.69
CA LEU A 67 -7.40 -7.82 -2.27
C LEU A 67 -6.23 -7.56 -3.22
N SER A 68 -5.03 -7.34 -2.70
CA SER A 68 -3.81 -7.18 -3.52
C SER A 68 -2.70 -8.10 -3.04
N ASP A 69 -1.77 -8.40 -3.93
CA ASP A 69 -0.45 -8.86 -3.52
C ASP A 69 0.31 -7.67 -2.90
N ILE A 70 1.04 -7.93 -1.81
CA ILE A 70 1.87 -6.94 -1.13
C ILE A 70 3.31 -7.44 -1.06
N GLU A 71 4.25 -6.55 -1.35
CA GLU A 71 5.67 -6.74 -1.10
C GLU A 71 6.16 -5.62 -0.20
N LEU A 72 6.85 -5.98 0.88
CA LEU A 72 7.49 -5.07 1.82
C LEU A 72 9.00 -5.23 1.70
N ARG A 73 9.70 -4.15 1.40
CA ARG A 73 11.16 -4.08 1.41
C ARG A 73 11.59 -3.13 2.51
N VAL A 74 12.48 -3.58 3.38
CA VAL A 74 13.08 -2.77 4.43
C VAL A 74 14.59 -2.83 4.25
N ASP A 75 15.18 -1.67 4.09
CA ASP A 75 16.62 -1.45 4.03
C ASP A 75 17.01 -0.55 5.20
N ASP A 76 17.90 -1.01 6.08
CA ASP A 76 18.40 -0.25 7.23
C ASP A 76 19.86 0.21 7.07
N GLY A 77 20.37 0.22 5.82
CA GLY A 77 21.74 0.61 5.48
C GLY A 77 22.77 -0.49 5.66
N GLU A 78 22.48 -1.51 6.48
CA GLU A 78 23.34 -2.69 6.68
C GLU A 78 22.73 -3.95 6.06
N ARG A 79 21.39 -4.03 6.06
CA ARG A 79 20.65 -5.23 5.66
C ARG A 79 19.41 -4.89 4.84
N LEU A 80 19.26 -5.62 3.74
CA LEU A 80 18.01 -5.67 2.98
C LEU A 80 17.17 -6.87 3.44
N SER A 81 15.91 -6.60 3.80
CA SER A 81 14.91 -7.62 4.13
C SER A 81 13.67 -7.45 3.27
N THR A 82 13.16 -8.56 2.72
CA THR A 82 11.96 -8.58 1.89
C THR A 82 10.92 -9.54 2.43
N GLY A 83 9.65 -9.14 2.44
CA GLY A 83 8.52 -9.99 2.76
C GLY A 83 7.40 -9.82 1.76
N SER A 84 6.67 -10.89 1.46
CA SER A 84 5.51 -10.85 0.56
C SER A 84 4.28 -11.49 1.20
N GLY A 85 3.11 -11.11 0.70
CA GLY A 85 1.84 -11.66 1.16
C GLY A 85 0.66 -11.10 0.38
N LYS A 86 -0.52 -11.16 1.00
CA LYS A 86 -1.74 -10.53 0.50
C LYS A 86 -2.28 -9.55 1.54
N ALA A 87 -2.88 -8.47 1.08
CA ALA A 87 -3.49 -7.45 1.94
C ALA A 87 -4.85 -7.03 1.39
N ILE A 88 -5.78 -6.76 2.31
CA ILE A 88 -7.09 -6.17 1.99
C ILE A 88 -6.97 -4.65 2.16
N TRP A 89 -7.41 -3.93 1.14
CA TRP A 89 -7.38 -2.48 1.08
C TRP A 89 -8.79 -1.94 0.89
N GLU A 90 -9.01 -0.75 1.44
CA GLU A 90 -10.26 -0.03 1.36
C GLU A 90 -9.97 1.38 0.86
N VAL A 91 -10.66 1.79 -0.20
CA VAL A 91 -10.59 3.16 -0.71
C VAL A 91 -11.97 3.78 -0.51
N LEU A 92 -11.98 4.87 0.24
CA LEU A 92 -13.16 5.71 0.43
C LEU A 92 -13.20 6.73 -0.70
N HIS A 93 -14.32 6.80 -1.41
CA HIS A 93 -14.60 7.86 -2.34
C HIS A 93 -15.29 9.01 -1.59
N LEU A 94 -14.55 10.10 -1.34
CA LEU A 94 -15.12 11.33 -0.80
C LEU A 94 -15.72 12.11 -1.99
N THR A 95 -17.04 12.22 -2.02
CA THR A 95 -17.80 13.08 -2.93
C THR A 95 -17.69 14.55 -2.53
#